data_AF-A0AA40BDH8-F1
#
_entry.id   AF-A0AA40BDH8-F1
#
_cell.length_a   1.000
_cell.length_b   1.000
_cell.length_c   1.000
_cell.angle_alpha   90.00
_cell.angle_beta   90.00
_cell.angle_gamma   90.00
#
_symmetry.space_group_name_H-M   'P 1'
#
loop_
_entity.id
_entity.type
_entity.pdbx_description
1 polymer ?
#
loop_
_entity_poly.entity_id
_entity_poly.type
_entity_poly.pdbx_seq_one_letter_code
_entity_poly.pdbx_strand_id
1 'polypeptide(L)'
;MRLLRCEATIPLPDVLDFSPTSENEIGCPYIIMSFASGTTLYTIWFGHRLNGVISREAVRACRTRALESIASAMVQLGRFLFRTGGRFLF
;
A
#
# COMPACT_ATOMS: atom_id res chain seq x y z
N MET A 1 -6.80 -9.18 -1.68
CA MET A 1 -6.06 -8.41 -2.71
C MET A 1 -5.46 -9.31 -3.82
N ARG A 2 -6.02 -10.48 -4.17
CA ARG A 2 -5.44 -11.35 -5.21
C ARG A 2 -5.54 -10.75 -6.62
N LEU A 3 -6.67 -10.11 -6.93
CA LEU A 3 -6.92 -9.55 -8.26
C LEU A 3 -5.92 -8.45 -8.65
N LEU A 4 -5.58 -7.53 -7.74
CA LEU A 4 -4.59 -6.50 -8.00
C LEU A 4 -3.17 -7.07 -8.17
N ARG A 5 -2.83 -8.15 -7.45
CA ARG A 5 -1.51 -8.76 -7.51
C ARG A 5 -1.22 -9.41 -8.87
N CYS A 6 -2.22 -10.01 -9.51
CA CYS A 6 -2.02 -10.67 -10.80
C CYS A 6 -1.73 -9.68 -11.94
N GLU A 7 -2.20 -8.44 -11.82
CA GLU A 7 -2.32 -7.53 -12.95
C GLU A 7 -1.58 -6.19 -12.76
N ALA A 8 -1.21 -5.83 -11.52
CA ALA A 8 -0.42 -4.64 -11.22
C ALA A 8 1.02 -5.03 -10.85
N THR A 9 2.00 -4.23 -11.27
CA THR A 9 3.43 -4.42 -10.92
C THR A 9 3.82 -3.77 -9.60
N ILE A 10 2.86 -3.16 -8.91
CA ILE A 10 3.04 -2.49 -7.62
C ILE A 10 3.31 -3.56 -6.56
N PRO A 11 4.30 -3.36 -5.67
CA PRO A 11 4.52 -4.27 -4.56
C PRO A 11 3.31 -4.24 -3.61
N LEU A 12 2.61 -5.36 -3.51
CA LEU A 12 1.48 -5.56 -2.61
C LEU A 12 1.76 -6.71 -1.65
N PRO A 13 1.32 -6.62 -0.39
CA PRO A 13 1.47 -7.72 0.55
C PRO A 13 0.52 -8.88 0.22
N ASP A 14 0.94 -10.07 0.59
CA ASP A 14 0.24 -11.31 0.29
C ASP A 14 -0.78 -11.59 1.37
N VAL A 15 -2.04 -11.83 1.00
CA VAL A 15 -3.01 -12.32 1.97
C VAL A 15 -2.68 -13.78 2.29
N LEU A 16 -2.28 -14.04 3.53
CA LEU A 16 -1.90 -15.36 4.02
C LEU A 16 -3.11 -16.09 4.60
N ASP A 17 -3.95 -15.37 5.33
CA ASP A 17 -5.19 -15.88 5.92
C ASP A 17 -6.19 -14.73 6.13
N PHE A 18 -7.48 -15.03 6.20
CA PHE A 18 -8.51 -14.06 6.57
C PHE A 18 -9.75 -14.76 7.11
N SER A 19 -10.42 -14.12 8.07
CA SER A 19 -11.74 -14.55 8.52
C SER A 19 -12.67 -13.34 8.55
N PRO A 20 -13.83 -13.39 7.87
CA PRO A 20 -14.81 -12.31 7.89
C PRO A 20 -15.77 -12.38 9.09
N THR A 21 -15.73 -13.46 9.88
CA THR A 21 -16.66 -13.70 10.99
C THR A 21 -16.00 -13.44 12.34
N SER A 22 -16.79 -13.45 13.41
CA SER A 22 -16.29 -13.52 14.79
C SER A 22 -16.13 -14.96 15.28
N GLU A 23 -16.57 -15.94 14.49
CA GLU A 23 -16.46 -17.37 14.79
C GLU A 23 -15.07 -17.89 14.38
N ASN A 24 -14.03 -17.31 14.98
CA ASN A 24 -12.63 -17.70 14.80
C ASN A 24 -11.87 -17.57 16.12
N GLU A 25 -10.63 -18.06 16.17
CA GLU A 25 -9.80 -18.11 17.38
C GLU A 25 -9.50 -16.72 17.99
N ILE A 26 -9.56 -15.67 17.17
CA ILE A 26 -9.32 -14.28 17.58
C ILE A 26 -10.61 -13.63 18.08
N GLY A 27 -11.77 -14.20 17.75
CA GLY A 27 -13.09 -13.69 18.15
C GLY A 27 -13.55 -12.46 17.37
N CYS A 28 -12.85 -12.07 16.28
CA CYS A 28 -13.21 -10.93 15.45
C CYS A 28 -12.73 -11.08 13.99
N PRO A 29 -13.31 -10.34 13.04
CA PRO A 29 -12.87 -10.39 11.64
C PRO A 29 -11.43 -9.90 11.47
N TYR A 30 -10.65 -10.58 10.64
CA TYR A 30 -9.24 -10.27 10.40
C TYR A 30 -8.79 -10.56 8.97
N ILE A 31 -7.66 -9.95 8.60
CA ILE A 31 -6.87 -10.30 7.41
C ILE A 31 -5.40 -10.34 7.83
N ILE A 32 -4.76 -11.49 7.68
CA ILE A 32 -3.32 -11.68 7.88
C ILE A 32 -2.64 -11.49 6.53
N MET A 33 -1.61 -10.64 6.51
CA MET A 33 -0.86 -10.32 5.31
C MET A 33 0.66 -10.46 5.52
N SER A 34 1.41 -10.70 4.44
CA SER A 34 2.87 -10.70 4.49
C SER A 34 3.41 -9.32 4.87
N PHE A 35 4.56 -9.31 5.55
CA PHE A 35 5.20 -8.08 5.95
C PHE A 35 5.86 -7.39 4.74
N ALA A 36 5.49 -6.14 4.48
CA ALA A 36 6.12 -5.32 3.46
C ALA A 36 7.34 -4.60 4.07
N SER A 37 8.54 -5.08 3.73
CA SER A 37 9.78 -4.44 4.16
C SER A 37 9.97 -3.08 3.50
N GLY A 38 10.27 -2.05 4.29
CA GLY A 38 10.58 -0.73 3.75
C GLY A 38 10.53 0.35 4.82
N THR A 39 10.69 1.59 4.36
CA THR A 39 10.58 2.78 5.21
C THR A 39 9.29 3.50 4.85
N THR A 40 8.58 4.00 5.86
CA THR A 40 7.37 4.78 5.61
C THR A 40 7.71 6.04 4.80
N LEU A 41 6.84 6.41 3.88
CA LEU A 41 7.02 7.65 3.12
C LEU A 41 7.07 8.86 4.06
N TYR A 42 6.37 8.82 5.20
CA TYR A 42 6.42 9.87 6.22
C TYR A 42 7.85 10.14 6.69
N THR A 43 8.58 9.09 7.10
CA THR A 43 9.96 9.20 7.59
C THR A 43 10.87 9.83 6.53
N ILE A 44 10.70 9.43 5.28
CA ILE A 44 11.49 9.94 4.15
C ILE A 44 11.11 11.39 3.82
N TRP A 45 9.82 11.67 3.72
CA TRP A 45 9.28 12.97 3.33
C TRP A 45 9.65 14.07 4.32
N PHE A 46 9.72 13.73 5.60
CA PHE A 46 10.08 14.62 6.69
C PHE A 46 11.49 14.37 7.24
N GLY A 47 12.34 13.61 6.53
CA GLY A 47 13.68 13.22 7.02
C GLY A 47 14.59 14.39 7.39
N HIS A 48 14.50 15.53 6.69
CA HIS A 48 15.20 16.77 7.10
C HIS A 48 14.79 17.30 8.49
N ARG A 49 13.53 17.11 8.90
CA ARG A 49 13.02 17.51 10.22
C ARG A 49 13.30 16.45 11.30
N LEU A 50 13.22 15.18 10.93
CA LEU A 50 13.33 14.07 11.87
C LEU A 50 14.78 13.72 12.19
N ASN A 51 15.67 13.80 11.20
CA ASN A 51 17.04 13.29 11.32
C ASN A 51 18.11 14.37 11.12
N GLY A 52 17.75 15.60 10.73
CA GLY A 52 18.64 16.77 10.62
C GLY A 52 19.80 16.70 9.60
N VAL A 53 20.11 15.51 9.08
CA VAL A 53 21.34 15.21 8.32
C VAL A 53 21.13 15.23 6.79
N ILE A 54 19.88 15.27 6.32
CA ILE A 54 19.57 15.16 4.88
C ILE A 54 19.53 16.55 4.23
N SER A 55 20.33 16.77 3.19
CA SER A 55 20.31 18.01 2.39
C SER A 55 18.93 18.28 1.80
N ARG A 56 18.57 19.56 1.65
CA ARG A 56 17.28 19.98 1.08
C ARG A 56 17.08 19.46 -0.34
N GLU A 57 18.15 19.38 -1.12
CA GLU A 57 18.17 18.88 -2.48
C GLU A 57 17.87 17.38 -2.51
N ALA A 58 18.48 16.60 -1.61
CA ALA A 58 18.21 15.16 -1.48
C ALA A 58 16.75 14.88 -1.07
N VAL A 59 16.19 15.69 -0.16
CA VAL A 59 14.76 15.60 0.21
C VAL A 59 13.88 15.92 -0.99
N ARG A 60 14.17 16.99 -1.74
CA ARG A 60 13.40 17.35 -2.94
C ARG A 60 13.41 16.22 -3.96
N ALA A 61 14.59 15.70 -4.30
CA ALA A 61 14.73 14.59 -5.25
C ALA A 61 14.00 13.32 -4.78
N CYS A 62 13.97 13.05 -3.48
CA CYS A 62 13.22 11.92 -2.95
C CYS A 62 11.70 12.11 -3.05
N ARG A 63 11.20 13.30 -2.73
CA ARG A 63 9.78 13.64 -2.87
C ARG A 63 9.30 13.54 -4.31
N THR A 64 10.07 14.08 -5.26
CA THR A 64 9.73 13.99 -6.69
C THR A 64 9.62 12.53 -7.13
N ARG A 65 10.62 11.70 -6.82
CA ARG A 65 10.59 10.26 -7.14
C ARG A 65 9.41 9.53 -6.49
N ALA A 66 9.08 9.85 -5.24
CA ALA A 66 7.93 9.26 -4.56
C ALA A 66 6.61 9.63 -5.25
N LEU A 67 6.44 10.90 -5.63
CA LEU A 67 5.24 11.36 -6.34
C LEU A 67 5.13 10.71 -7.73
N GLU A 68 6.22 10.61 -8.49
CA GLU A 68 6.25 9.92 -9.78
C GLU A 68 5.87 8.43 -9.64
N SER A 69 6.41 7.77 -8.61
CA SER A 69 6.12 6.37 -8.33
C SER A 69 4.65 6.17 -7.94
N ILE A 70 4.09 7.05 -7.10
CA ILE A 70 2.67 7.03 -6.72
C ILE A 70 1.80 7.28 -7.95
N ALA A 71 2.14 8.26 -8.79
CA ALA A 71 1.39 8.55 -10.00
C ALA A 71 1.39 7.35 -10.96
N SER A 72 2.54 6.71 -11.18
CA SER A 72 2.64 5.48 -11.97
C SER A 72 1.79 4.35 -11.40
N ALA A 73 1.85 4.14 -10.08
CA ALA A 73 1.02 3.15 -9.38
C ALA A 73 -0.48 3.45 -9.55
N MET A 74 -0.90 4.71 -9.42
CA MET A 74 -2.29 5.12 -9.61
C MET A 74 -2.77 4.91 -11.05
N VAL A 75 -1.93 5.14 -12.06
CA VAL A 75 -2.26 4.82 -13.45
C VAL A 75 -2.51 3.33 -13.64
N GLN A 76 -1.68 2.47 -13.04
CA GLN A 76 -1.91 1.03 -13.08
C GLN A 76 -3.20 0.63 -12.35
N LEU A 77 -3.44 1.19 -11.16
CA LEU A 77 -4.64 0.91 -10.37
C LEU A 77 -5.91 1.42 -11.05
N GLY A 78 -5.82 2.49 -11.84
CA GLY A 78 -6.94 3.04 -12.61
C GLY A 78 -7.56 2.03 -13.60
N ARG A 79 -6.81 0.98 -13.99
CA ARG A 79 -7.34 -0.13 -14.80
C ARG A 79 -8.39 -0.97 -14.07
N PHE A 80 -8.42 -0.91 -12.74
CA PHE A 80 -9.40 -1.62 -11.90
C PHE A 80 -10.48 -0.68 -11.36
N LEU A 81 -10.80 0.39 -12.11
CA LEU A 81 -11.92 1.25 -11.78
C LEU A 81 -13.24 0.55 -12.16
N PHE A 82 -14.03 0.19 -11.16
CA PHE A 82 -15.35 -0.40 -11.35
C PHE A 82 -16.43 0.65 -11.09
N ARG A 83 -17.47 0.68 -11.94
CA ARG A 83 -18.62 1.60 -11.76
C ARG A 83 -19.46 1.27 -10.54
N THR A 84 -19.35 0.06 -10.01
CA THR A 84 -20.12 -0.42 -8.88
C THR A 84 -19.16 -1.17 -7.96
N GLY A 85 -19.20 -0.87 -6.66
CA GLY A 85 -18.55 -1.72 -5.66
C GLY A 85 -19.17 -3.12 -5.69
N GLY A 86 -18.36 -4.15 -5.51
CA GLY A 86 -18.80 -5.55 -5.57
C GLY A 86 -20.07 -5.77 -4.75
N ARG A 87 -21.00 -6.57 -5.28
CA ARG A 87 -22.21 -6.98 -4.57
C ARG A 87 -21.86 -8.17 -3.67
N PHE A 88 -22.24 -8.10 -2.38
CA PHE A 88 -22.24 -9.29 -1.53
C PHE A 88 -23.21 -10.30 -2.12
N LEU A 89 -22.67 -11.40 -2.64
CA LEU A 89 -23.45 -12.58 -2.98
C LEU A 89 -23.55 -13.39 -1.68
N PHE A 90 -24.72 -13.32 -1.06
CA PHE A 90 -25.11 -14.18 0.05
C PHE A 90 -25.71 -15.48 -0.51
#